data_AF-A0A8T2UXH9-F1
#
_entry.id   AF-A0A8T2UXH9-F1
#
_cell.length_a   1.000
_cell.length_b   1.000
_cell.length_c   1.000
_cell.angle_alpha   90.00
_cell.angle_beta   90.00
_cell.angle_gamma   90.00
#
_symmetry.space_group_name_H-M   'P 1'
#
loop_
_entity.id
_entity.type
_entity.pdbx_description
1 polymer ?
#
loop_
_entity_poly.entity_id
_entity_poly.type
_entity_poly.pdbx_seq_one_letter_code
_entity_poly.pdbx_strand_id
1 'polypeptide(L)'
;MSTAAECGRRLLLQIFAQHSVQGRNALRLVLDFGGNWSSATLDLNYHLENIDGIVRVTTAPPGNFLASCENVALEGTSMLKGSARRKNSSVVTFQLQLDDYVANVEGKLEIGGGFFSRTSSKIRFTGDGWLEALCQTTSNEIVPSSLNLNFYLENINGVLRFADSPPGNFLATARNVPLDTSTTKLSGSLERVDSSWQNIELNLDYNVQNVEGKLMWLLNPHVPYYVDENERGGSGSYDASDAQLVECATSIFAAWSRTTCSTDYATSKSKGEERDRKHHRQVGHGPHGPWLGTKHPCRIS
;
A
#
# COMPACT_ATOMS: atom_id res chain seq x y z
N MET A 1 -36.73 22.86 13.15
CA MET A 1 -35.68 21.83 13.31
C MET A 1 -35.44 21.24 11.94
N SER A 2 -34.28 21.49 11.33
CA SER A 2 -33.93 20.95 10.01
C SER A 2 -32.93 19.82 10.21
N THR A 3 -33.16 18.69 9.55
CA THR A 3 -32.28 17.51 9.58
C THR A 3 -30.96 17.84 8.91
N ALA A 4 -29.85 17.55 9.58
CA ALA A 4 -28.52 17.66 8.97
C ALA A 4 -28.46 16.75 7.74
N ALA A 5 -28.33 17.34 6.56
CA ALA A 5 -28.29 16.61 5.31
C ALA A 5 -27.01 15.77 5.24
N GLU A 6 -27.15 14.51 4.83
CA GLU A 6 -26.02 13.65 4.45
C GLU A 6 -25.28 14.32 3.29
N CYS A 7 -24.20 15.04 3.59
CA CYS A 7 -23.31 15.61 2.60
C CYS A 7 -22.44 14.48 2.02
N GLY A 8 -23.06 13.61 1.21
CA GLY A 8 -22.36 12.69 0.33
C GLY A 8 -21.57 13.49 -0.69
N ARG A 9 -20.31 13.82 -0.34
CA ARG A 9 -19.39 14.64 -1.14
C ARG A 9 -19.02 13.88 -2.41
N ARG A 10 -19.87 14.01 -3.43
CA ARG A 10 -19.65 13.41 -4.74
C ARG A 10 -18.56 14.22 -5.45
N LEU A 11 -17.37 13.65 -5.55
CA LEU A 11 -16.29 14.17 -6.39
C LEU A 11 -16.77 14.20 -7.85
N LEU A 12 -17.27 15.35 -8.30
CA LEU A 12 -17.56 15.60 -9.70
C LEU A 12 -16.25 15.93 -10.40
N LEU A 13 -15.57 14.85 -10.78
CA LEU A 13 -14.21 14.89 -11.30
C LEU A 13 -14.20 15.34 -12.77
N GLN A 14 -14.47 16.62 -13.00
CA GLN A 14 -14.49 17.20 -14.34
C GLN A 14 -13.08 17.62 -14.78
N ILE A 15 -12.31 16.66 -15.27
CA ILE A 15 -10.99 16.91 -15.85
C ILE A 15 -11.14 17.53 -17.24
N PHE A 16 -10.54 18.70 -17.40
CA PHE A 16 -10.29 19.26 -18.73
C PHE A 16 -8.86 18.91 -19.14
N ALA A 17 -8.73 17.86 -19.95
CA ALA A 17 -7.52 17.62 -20.74
C ALA A 17 -7.43 18.67 -21.86
N GLN A 18 -7.17 19.94 -21.48
CA GLN A 18 -6.80 20.95 -22.45
C GLN A 18 -5.41 20.60 -22.99
N HIS A 19 -5.35 20.21 -24.26
CA HIS A 19 -4.14 20.33 -25.06
C HIS A 19 -3.69 21.80 -24.98
N SER A 20 -2.74 22.09 -24.09
CA SER A 20 -2.29 23.45 -23.86
C SER A 20 -1.63 23.97 -25.14
N VAL A 21 -2.05 25.16 -25.57
CA VAL A 21 -1.45 25.89 -26.70
C VAL A 21 0.04 26.21 -26.45
N GLN A 22 0.54 25.99 -25.23
CA GLN A 22 1.95 26.12 -24.84
C GLN A 22 2.68 24.77 -24.62
N GLY A 23 2.13 23.64 -25.03
CA GLY A 23 2.82 22.33 -25.03
C GLY A 23 3.05 21.71 -23.64
N ARG A 24 2.42 22.23 -22.58
CA ARG A 24 2.43 21.62 -21.23
C ARG A 24 1.09 20.93 -20.96
N ASN A 25 1.08 19.59 -20.97
CA ASN A 25 -0.12 18.82 -20.61
C ASN A 25 -0.20 18.66 -19.08
N ALA A 26 -0.66 19.70 -18.39
CA ALA A 26 -1.02 19.61 -16.98
C ALA A 26 -2.47 19.09 -16.85
N LEU A 27 -2.72 18.15 -15.92
CA LEU A 27 -4.10 17.84 -15.56
C LEU A 27 -4.63 18.93 -14.65
N ARG A 28 -5.74 19.54 -15.06
CA ARG A 28 -6.53 20.44 -14.22
C ARG A 28 -7.78 19.73 -13.73
N LEU A 29 -7.89 19.62 -12.42
CA LEU A 29 -9.11 19.23 -11.73
C LEU A 29 -9.81 20.46 -11.19
N VAL A 30 -11.13 20.42 -11.17
CA VAL A 30 -11.97 21.41 -10.50
C VAL A 30 -12.78 20.68 -9.45
N LEU A 31 -12.69 21.14 -8.21
CA LEU A 31 -13.35 20.54 -7.05
C LEU A 31 -14.41 21.51 -6.55
N ASP A 32 -15.61 21.01 -6.29
CA ASP A 32 -16.68 21.76 -5.63
C ASP A 32 -16.73 21.39 -4.14
N PHE A 33 -16.49 22.38 -3.27
CA PHE A 33 -16.68 22.26 -1.83
C PHE A 33 -17.85 23.15 -1.37
N GLY A 34 -19.06 22.79 -1.79
CA GLY A 34 -20.30 23.43 -1.31
C GLY A 34 -20.58 24.78 -1.94
N GLY A 35 -20.33 24.93 -3.24
CA GLY A 35 -20.48 26.15 -4.02
C GLY A 35 -19.18 26.96 -4.17
N ASN A 36 -18.15 26.64 -3.38
CA ASN A 36 -16.80 27.18 -3.57
C ASN A 36 -15.99 26.26 -4.48
N TRP A 37 -15.82 26.68 -5.73
CA TRP A 37 -15.02 25.98 -6.73
C TRP A 37 -13.53 26.27 -6.52
N SER A 38 -12.77 25.27 -6.07
CA SER A 38 -11.31 25.29 -6.02
C SER A 38 -10.73 24.44 -7.14
N SER A 39 -10.01 25.02 -8.08
CA SER A 39 -9.29 24.24 -9.10
C SER A 39 -7.89 23.86 -8.62
N ALA A 40 -7.57 22.58 -8.68
CA ALA A 40 -6.25 22.04 -8.39
C ALA A 40 -5.60 21.54 -9.69
N THR A 41 -4.28 21.67 -9.80
CA THR A 41 -3.53 21.25 -10.99
C THR A 41 -2.39 20.33 -10.58
N LEU A 42 -2.24 19.22 -11.31
CA LEU A 42 -1.14 18.27 -11.13
C LEU A 42 -0.45 18.08 -12.48
N ASP A 43 0.87 18.31 -12.50
CA ASP A 43 1.67 18.04 -13.69
C ASP A 43 2.05 16.56 -13.74
N LEU A 44 1.21 15.75 -14.40
CA LEU A 44 1.52 14.34 -14.60
C LEU A 44 2.84 14.11 -15.37
N ASN A 45 3.33 15.08 -16.16
CA ASN A 45 4.62 14.91 -16.83
C ASN A 45 5.79 14.97 -15.86
N TYR A 46 5.64 15.67 -14.73
CA TYR A 46 6.64 15.64 -13.67
C TYR A 46 6.63 14.29 -12.93
N HIS A 47 5.46 13.70 -12.70
CA HIS A 47 5.28 12.53 -11.85
C HIS A 47 5.23 11.18 -12.55
N LEU A 48 4.95 11.12 -13.86
CA LEU A 48 4.89 9.87 -14.63
C LEU A 48 6.11 9.74 -15.57
N GLU A 49 6.63 8.52 -15.67
CA GLU A 49 7.64 8.10 -16.63
C GLU A 49 7.08 7.04 -17.59
N ASN A 50 7.79 6.79 -18.70
CA ASN A 50 7.57 5.64 -19.57
C ASN A 50 8.84 4.79 -19.63
N ILE A 51 8.78 3.57 -19.12
CA ILE A 51 9.85 2.58 -19.28
C ILE A 51 9.40 1.50 -20.25
N ASP A 52 9.97 1.53 -21.45
CA ASP A 52 9.78 0.53 -22.51
C ASP A 52 8.30 0.21 -22.85
N GLY A 53 7.47 1.26 -22.89
CA GLY A 53 6.04 1.19 -23.17
C GLY A 53 5.16 1.02 -21.93
N ILE A 54 5.74 0.96 -20.73
CA ILE A 54 5.01 0.92 -19.45
C ILE A 54 5.02 2.32 -18.85
N VAL A 55 3.86 3.00 -18.90
CA VAL A 55 3.65 4.27 -18.21
C VAL A 55 3.33 4.01 -16.75
N ARG A 56 4.08 4.66 -15.85
CA ARG A 56 3.95 4.48 -14.39
C ARG A 56 4.44 5.74 -13.66
N VAL A 57 4.26 5.79 -12.35
CA VAL A 57 4.77 6.88 -11.52
C VAL A 57 6.30 6.74 -11.33
N THR A 58 7.05 7.83 -11.47
CA THR A 58 8.44 7.94 -11.96
C THR A 58 9.66 7.42 -11.16
N THR A 59 9.48 6.88 -9.95
CA THR A 59 10.41 6.98 -8.79
C THR A 59 11.13 8.33 -8.59
N ALA A 60 12.06 8.76 -9.45
CA ALA A 60 12.86 9.99 -9.38
C ALA A 60 12.40 11.07 -10.40
N PRO A 61 11.66 12.12 -9.96
CA PRO A 61 11.18 13.17 -10.87
C PRO A 61 12.31 14.02 -11.48
N PRO A 62 12.12 14.62 -12.67
CA PRO A 62 10.92 14.57 -13.51
C PRO A 62 10.86 13.34 -14.43
N GLY A 63 9.73 12.63 -14.45
CA GLY A 63 9.57 11.40 -15.24
C GLY A 63 9.41 11.58 -16.74
N ASN A 64 8.88 12.73 -17.17
CA ASN A 64 8.80 13.16 -18.57
C ASN A 64 8.14 12.14 -19.54
N PHE A 65 7.14 11.36 -19.11
CA PHE A 65 6.53 10.34 -19.98
C PHE A 65 6.06 10.88 -21.34
N LEU A 66 5.62 12.14 -21.43
CA LEU A 66 5.19 12.78 -22.67
C LEU A 66 6.31 12.88 -23.74
N ALA A 67 7.59 12.85 -23.34
CA ALA A 67 8.70 12.83 -24.28
C ALA A 67 8.73 11.54 -25.14
N SER A 68 7.98 10.51 -24.75
CA SER A 68 7.90 9.22 -25.44
C SER A 68 6.47 8.68 -25.53
N CYS A 69 5.45 9.49 -25.22
CA CYS A 69 4.04 9.14 -25.31
C CYS A 69 3.27 10.10 -26.23
N GLU A 70 2.31 9.57 -26.98
CA GLU A 70 1.49 10.29 -27.96
C GLU A 70 0.01 9.94 -27.77
N ASN A 71 -0.89 10.80 -28.25
CA ASN A 71 -2.34 10.64 -28.11
C ASN A 71 -2.80 10.43 -26.65
N VAL A 72 -2.11 11.06 -25.69
CA VAL A 72 -2.44 10.96 -24.27
C VAL A 72 -3.72 11.72 -23.98
N ALA A 73 -4.74 11.01 -23.55
CA ALA A 73 -6.06 11.53 -23.22
C ALA A 73 -6.57 10.88 -21.92
N LEU A 74 -7.50 11.55 -21.25
CA LEU A 74 -8.24 10.94 -20.16
C LEU A 74 -9.60 10.46 -20.70
N GLU A 75 -9.93 9.21 -20.41
CA GLU A 75 -11.23 8.61 -20.68
C GLU A 75 -12.06 8.54 -19.39
N GLY A 76 -13.26 9.09 -19.43
CA GLY A 76 -14.12 9.19 -18.24
C GLY A 76 -13.53 10.14 -17.19
N THR A 77 -13.50 9.70 -15.93
CA THR A 77 -12.98 10.48 -14.80
C THR A 77 -11.51 10.17 -14.50
N SER A 78 -11.12 8.89 -14.44
CA SER A 78 -9.83 8.50 -13.86
C SER A 78 -8.92 7.70 -14.77
N MET A 79 -9.37 7.26 -15.95
CA MET A 79 -8.56 6.40 -16.80
C MET A 79 -7.71 7.22 -17.78
N LEU A 80 -6.42 7.38 -17.47
CA LEU A 80 -5.46 7.97 -18.42
C LEU A 80 -5.10 6.91 -19.48
N LYS A 81 -5.28 7.23 -20.77
CA LYS A 81 -4.93 6.34 -21.88
C LYS A 81 -4.03 7.07 -22.88
N GLY A 82 -3.33 6.30 -23.68
CA GLY A 82 -2.55 6.83 -24.79
C GLY A 82 -1.67 5.78 -25.42
N SER A 83 -0.69 6.22 -26.20
CA SER A 83 0.30 5.38 -26.85
C SER A 83 1.68 5.69 -26.31
N ALA A 84 2.44 4.68 -25.91
CA ALA A 84 3.80 4.79 -25.37
C ALA A 84 4.81 4.12 -26.31
N ARG A 85 5.93 4.80 -26.55
CA ARG A 85 7.03 4.29 -27.38
C ARG A 85 7.96 3.41 -26.56
N ARG A 86 8.25 2.21 -27.06
CA ARG A 86 9.25 1.28 -26.54
C ARG A 86 10.67 1.64 -27.00
N LYS A 87 11.68 1.07 -26.35
CA LYS A 87 13.10 1.23 -26.71
C LYS A 87 13.40 0.76 -28.13
N ASN A 88 12.69 -0.26 -28.62
CA ASN A 88 12.78 -0.74 -30.00
C ASN A 88 11.95 0.11 -31.01
N SER A 89 11.51 1.31 -30.63
CA SER A 89 10.64 2.22 -31.40
C SER A 89 9.23 1.72 -31.75
N SER A 90 8.85 0.50 -31.35
CA SER A 90 7.44 0.08 -31.42
C SER A 90 6.56 0.91 -30.49
N VAL A 91 5.29 1.07 -30.85
CA VAL A 91 4.30 1.82 -30.05
C VAL A 91 3.30 0.84 -29.45
N VAL A 92 3.00 0.99 -28.17
CA VAL A 92 2.01 0.18 -27.43
C VAL A 92 0.97 1.09 -26.77
N THR A 93 -0.30 0.70 -26.79
CA THR A 93 -1.35 1.42 -26.07
C THR A 93 -1.25 1.13 -24.57
N PHE A 94 -1.29 2.17 -23.74
CA PHE A 94 -1.33 2.06 -22.28
C PHE A 94 -2.66 2.57 -21.73
N GLN A 95 -3.02 2.08 -20.54
CA GLN A 95 -4.12 2.58 -19.72
C GLN A 95 -3.61 2.61 -18.26
N LEU A 96 -3.88 3.70 -17.54
CA LEU A 96 -3.44 3.92 -16.17
C LEU A 96 -4.61 4.52 -15.37
N GLN A 97 -5.08 3.78 -14.37
CA GLN A 97 -6.12 4.25 -13.47
C GLN A 97 -5.53 5.26 -12.49
N LEU A 98 -5.89 6.54 -12.63
CA LEU A 98 -5.32 7.62 -11.83
C LEU A 98 -5.80 7.58 -10.38
N ASP A 99 -6.97 7.03 -10.07
CA ASP A 99 -7.47 6.91 -8.69
C ASP A 99 -6.52 6.09 -7.80
N ASP A 100 -5.72 5.19 -8.38
CA ASP A 100 -4.74 4.35 -7.68
C ASP A 100 -3.47 5.15 -7.27
N TYR A 101 -3.24 6.33 -7.87
CA TYR A 101 -1.99 7.10 -7.74
C TYR A 101 -2.19 8.57 -7.37
N VAL A 102 -3.33 9.17 -7.72
CA VAL A 102 -3.66 10.59 -7.53
C VAL A 102 -4.78 10.71 -6.51
N ALA A 103 -4.47 11.30 -5.36
CA ALA A 103 -5.46 11.57 -4.33
C ALA A 103 -5.80 13.06 -4.24
N ASN A 104 -7.05 13.35 -3.86
CA ASN A 104 -7.44 14.66 -3.39
C ASN A 104 -7.09 14.79 -1.89
N VAL A 105 -6.13 15.65 -1.56
CA VAL A 105 -5.69 15.96 -0.19
C VAL A 105 -6.05 17.43 0.08
N GLU A 106 -7.10 17.65 0.88
CA GLU A 106 -7.54 19.00 1.30
C GLU A 106 -7.78 19.99 0.14
N GLY A 107 -8.24 19.50 -1.02
CA GLY A 107 -8.45 20.33 -2.20
C GLY A 107 -7.21 20.50 -3.08
N LYS A 108 -6.10 19.83 -2.76
CA LYS A 108 -4.91 19.67 -3.61
C LYS A 108 -4.88 18.28 -4.23
N LEU A 109 -4.14 18.14 -5.31
CA LEU A 109 -3.85 16.83 -5.91
C LEU A 109 -2.45 16.42 -5.52
N GLU A 110 -2.32 15.21 -4.99
CA GLU A 110 -1.03 14.66 -4.57
C GLU A 110 -0.86 13.25 -5.15
N ILE A 111 0.38 12.90 -5.44
CA ILE A 111 0.79 11.58 -5.93
C ILE A 111 1.14 10.70 -4.72
N GLY A 112 0.61 9.47 -4.70
CA GLY A 112 0.75 8.52 -3.60
C GLY A 112 -0.61 8.09 -3.07
N GLY A 113 -1.25 7.13 -3.73
CA GLY A 113 -2.57 6.60 -3.35
C GLY A 113 -2.48 5.48 -2.33
N GLY A 114 -2.55 5.80 -1.04
CA GLY A 114 -2.74 4.83 0.04
C GLY A 114 -3.89 5.23 0.97
N PHE A 115 -3.66 6.30 1.74
CA PHE A 115 -4.63 6.98 2.62
C PHE A 115 -5.55 6.04 3.41
N PHE A 116 -5.01 4.89 3.85
CA PHE A 116 -5.79 3.92 4.61
C PHE A 116 -6.41 4.57 5.85
N SER A 117 -5.76 5.57 6.45
CA SER A 117 -6.28 6.35 7.58
C SER A 117 -7.67 6.95 7.38
N ARG A 118 -8.06 7.22 6.12
CA ARG A 118 -9.36 7.82 5.79
C ARG A 118 -10.50 6.80 5.76
N THR A 119 -10.18 5.52 5.55
CA THR A 119 -11.16 4.42 5.49
C THR A 119 -10.87 3.36 6.56
N SER A 120 -10.02 3.68 7.53
CA SER A 120 -9.67 2.83 8.67
C SER A 120 -9.82 3.60 9.99
N SER A 121 -10.06 2.87 11.08
CA SER A 121 -10.21 3.42 12.43
C SER A 121 -9.54 2.52 13.47
N LYS A 122 -9.34 3.04 14.69
CA LYS A 122 -8.60 2.34 15.77
C LYS A 122 -7.21 1.84 15.34
N ILE A 123 -6.55 2.61 14.48
CA ILE A 123 -5.23 2.31 13.93
C ILE A 123 -4.22 2.26 15.09
N ARG A 124 -3.39 1.23 15.13
CA ARG A 124 -2.29 1.09 16.11
C ARG A 124 -1.12 0.33 15.50
N PHE A 125 0.07 0.62 15.98
CA PHE A 125 1.28 -0.16 15.72
C PHE A 125 1.65 -0.94 16.98
N THR A 126 1.96 -2.22 16.84
CA THR A 126 2.38 -3.11 17.92
C THR A 126 3.90 -3.26 17.94
N GLY A 127 4.47 -3.53 19.13
CA GLY A 127 5.93 -3.60 19.31
C GLY A 127 6.62 -4.76 18.56
N ASP A 128 5.87 -5.71 18.03
CA ASP A 128 6.32 -6.83 17.18
C ASP A 128 6.16 -6.57 15.67
N GLY A 129 5.74 -5.36 15.28
CA GLY A 129 5.78 -4.87 13.90
C GLY A 129 4.45 -4.88 13.15
N TRP A 130 3.33 -5.21 13.79
CA TRP A 130 2.02 -5.18 13.13
C TRP A 130 1.38 -3.79 13.18
N LEU A 131 0.98 -3.31 12.02
CA LEU A 131 0.00 -2.25 11.87
C LEU A 131 -1.39 -2.91 11.87
N GLU A 132 -2.21 -2.60 12.86
CA GLU A 132 -3.58 -3.11 13.00
C GLU A 132 -4.60 -1.98 12.87
N ALA A 133 -5.73 -2.24 12.21
CA ALA A 133 -6.84 -1.28 12.11
C ALA A 133 -8.19 -1.98 11.89
N LEU A 134 -9.27 -1.24 12.13
CA LEU A 134 -10.63 -1.57 11.67
C LEU A 134 -10.88 -0.85 10.34
N CYS A 135 -10.93 -1.60 9.25
CA CYS A 135 -11.01 -1.10 7.87
C CYS A 135 -12.42 -1.18 7.32
N GLN A 136 -12.84 -0.16 6.57
CA GLN A 136 -14.13 -0.08 5.89
C GLN A 136 -14.04 -0.73 4.49
N THR A 137 -14.98 -1.62 4.18
CA THR A 137 -15.16 -2.20 2.83
C THR A 137 -15.97 -1.25 1.93
N THR A 138 -16.07 -1.53 0.63
CA THR A 138 -16.98 -0.77 -0.26
C THR A 138 -18.47 -1.00 0.06
N SER A 139 -18.82 -2.08 0.77
CA SER A 139 -20.16 -2.30 1.34
C SER A 139 -20.45 -1.52 2.63
N ASN A 140 -19.50 -0.71 3.12
CA ASN A 140 -19.52 -0.01 4.42
C ASN A 140 -19.48 -0.94 5.64
N GLU A 141 -19.07 -2.20 5.48
CA GLU A 141 -18.79 -3.09 6.61
C GLU A 141 -17.44 -2.71 7.22
N ILE A 142 -17.35 -2.78 8.56
CA ILE A 142 -16.10 -2.51 9.29
C ILE A 142 -15.49 -3.84 9.72
N VAL A 143 -14.34 -4.20 9.16
CA VAL A 143 -13.66 -5.47 9.40
C VAL A 143 -12.26 -5.26 10.01
N PRO A 144 -11.80 -6.12 10.93
CA PRO A 144 -10.45 -6.04 11.47
C PRO A 144 -9.42 -6.48 10.42
N SER A 145 -8.28 -5.78 10.38
CA SER A 145 -7.18 -6.09 9.48
C SER A 145 -5.83 -5.77 10.10
N SER A 146 -4.79 -6.48 9.65
CA SER A 146 -3.42 -6.35 10.15
C SER A 146 -2.39 -6.54 9.03
N LEU A 147 -1.30 -5.78 9.10
CA LEU A 147 -0.20 -5.79 8.13
C LEU A 147 1.14 -5.75 8.88
N ASN A 148 2.02 -6.73 8.64
CA ASN A 148 3.32 -6.76 9.31
C ASN A 148 4.35 -5.88 8.56
N LEU A 149 4.73 -4.76 9.16
CA LEU A 149 5.66 -3.80 8.55
C LEU A 149 7.10 -4.33 8.49
N ASN A 150 7.51 -5.26 9.36
CA ASN A 150 8.83 -5.93 9.25
C ASN A 150 8.97 -6.73 7.95
N PHE A 151 7.88 -7.08 7.27
CA PHE A 151 7.98 -7.76 6.00
C PHE A 151 8.44 -6.82 4.87
N TYR A 152 8.05 -5.54 4.94
CA TYR A 152 8.22 -4.57 3.85
C TYR A 152 9.27 -3.48 4.11
N LEU A 153 9.69 -3.30 5.37
CA LEU A 153 10.65 -2.29 5.79
C LEU A 153 11.96 -2.91 6.28
N GLU A 154 13.08 -2.33 5.85
CA GLU A 154 14.44 -2.65 6.27
C GLU A 154 15.17 -1.40 6.81
N ASN A 155 16.27 -1.60 7.54
CA ASN A 155 17.19 -0.54 7.95
C ASN A 155 18.53 -0.74 7.23
N ILE A 156 18.95 0.25 6.44
CA ILE A 156 20.26 0.28 5.78
C ILE A 156 21.04 1.49 6.32
N ASN A 157 21.97 1.23 7.24
CA ASN A 157 22.85 2.23 7.86
C ASN A 157 22.11 3.45 8.46
N GLY A 158 21.07 3.19 9.26
CA GLY A 158 20.23 4.21 9.88
C GLY A 158 19.14 4.80 8.96
N VAL A 159 19.10 4.40 7.69
CA VAL A 159 18.06 4.82 6.73
C VAL A 159 16.99 3.74 6.67
N LEU A 160 15.76 4.08 7.06
CA LEU A 160 14.60 3.23 6.84
C LEU A 160 14.38 3.13 5.32
N ARG A 161 14.23 1.92 4.78
CA ARG A 161 13.98 1.69 3.34
C ARG A 161 12.91 0.62 3.13
N PHE A 162 12.39 0.54 1.91
CA PHE A 162 11.56 -0.58 1.47
C PHE A 162 12.48 -1.75 1.14
N ALA A 163 12.13 -2.94 1.61
CA ALA A 163 12.92 -4.14 1.39
C ALA A 163 12.85 -4.57 -0.08
N ASP A 164 14.00 -4.64 -0.75
CA ASP A 164 14.10 -5.16 -2.12
C ASP A 164 13.69 -6.66 -2.20
N SER A 165 13.87 -7.39 -1.11
CA SER A 165 13.37 -8.77 -0.93
C SER A 165 12.87 -8.97 0.51
N PRO A 166 11.58 -9.28 0.73
CA PRO A 166 11.06 -9.56 2.06
C PRO A 166 11.67 -10.82 2.72
N PRO A 167 11.77 -10.86 4.06
CA PRO A 167 11.42 -9.79 5.01
C PRO A 167 12.58 -8.79 5.21
N GLY A 168 12.26 -7.49 5.26
CA GLY A 168 13.26 -6.44 5.54
C GLY A 168 13.73 -6.35 7.01
N ASN A 169 12.86 -6.74 7.94
CA ASN A 169 13.13 -6.89 9.37
C ASN A 169 13.73 -5.64 10.09
N PHE A 170 13.28 -4.43 9.73
CA PHE A 170 13.83 -3.19 10.32
C PHE A 170 13.82 -3.15 11.86
N LEU A 171 12.81 -3.76 12.53
CA LEU A 171 12.75 -3.75 14.00
C LEU A 171 13.94 -4.46 14.68
N ALA A 172 14.70 -5.30 13.99
CA ALA A 172 15.92 -5.90 14.55
C ALA A 172 17.01 -4.88 14.91
N THR A 173 16.96 -3.68 14.34
CA THR A 173 17.91 -2.57 14.56
C THR A 173 17.20 -1.24 14.81
N ALA A 174 15.92 -1.28 15.21
CA ALA A 174 15.13 -0.11 15.55
C ALA A 174 14.80 -0.06 17.05
N ARG A 175 14.60 1.14 17.59
CA ARG A 175 14.08 1.33 18.94
C ARG A 175 13.15 2.53 19.02
N ASN A 176 12.31 2.53 20.07
CA ASN A 176 11.35 3.60 20.35
C ASN A 176 10.54 3.96 19.11
N VAL A 177 9.77 3.00 18.58
CA VAL A 177 9.06 3.16 17.30
C VAL A 177 7.55 3.39 17.50
N PRO A 178 7.09 4.59 17.97
CA PRO A 178 5.67 4.87 18.10
C PRO A 178 5.04 5.22 16.74
N LEU A 179 3.75 4.92 16.63
CA LEU A 179 2.88 5.46 15.60
C LEU A 179 2.10 6.65 16.17
N ASP A 180 2.26 7.83 15.58
CA ASP A 180 1.31 8.92 15.76
C ASP A 180 0.02 8.56 15.01
N THR A 181 -1.04 8.26 15.75
CA THR A 181 -2.33 7.84 15.18
C THR A 181 -3.14 8.99 14.60
N SER A 182 -2.75 10.25 14.86
CA SER A 182 -3.39 11.44 14.30
C SER A 182 -2.84 11.80 12.91
N THR A 183 -1.56 11.48 12.64
CA THR A 183 -0.90 11.77 11.35
C THR A 183 -0.42 10.52 10.60
N THR A 184 -0.74 9.32 11.11
CA THR A 184 -0.24 8.00 10.66
C THR A 184 1.27 7.92 10.42
N LYS A 185 2.05 8.74 11.14
CA LYS A 185 3.50 8.76 11.07
C LYS A 185 4.08 7.72 12.02
N LEU A 186 4.77 6.75 11.46
CA LEU A 186 5.72 5.91 12.19
C LEU A 186 6.99 6.75 12.41
N SER A 187 7.42 6.91 13.67
CA SER A 187 8.67 7.59 14.01
C SER A 187 9.54 6.68 14.85
N GLY A 188 10.83 7.00 15.04
CA GLY A 188 11.71 6.27 15.96
C GLY A 188 13.19 6.49 15.67
N SER A 189 14.04 5.58 16.16
CA SER A 189 15.48 5.61 15.87
C SER A 189 15.96 4.27 15.31
N LEU A 190 16.82 4.32 14.30
CA LEU A 190 17.50 3.19 13.67
C LEU A 190 19.01 3.21 13.96
N GLU A 191 19.61 2.03 14.13
CA GLU A 191 21.06 1.90 14.31
C GLU A 191 21.81 2.06 12.98
N ARG A 192 22.88 2.86 12.99
CA ARG A 192 23.86 3.00 11.90
C ARG A 192 24.99 1.95 12.04
N VAL A 193 25.79 1.76 11.00
CA VAL A 193 26.91 0.79 11.00
C VAL A 193 28.00 1.13 12.05
N ASP A 194 28.08 2.39 12.50
CA ASP A 194 28.96 2.84 13.58
C ASP A 194 28.33 2.74 14.99
N SER A 195 27.20 2.04 15.13
CA SER A 195 26.36 1.95 16.34
C SER A 195 25.83 3.29 16.89
N SER A 196 25.93 4.38 16.12
CA SER A 196 25.15 5.59 16.38
C SER A 196 23.69 5.40 15.95
N TRP A 197 22.82 6.34 16.34
CA TRP A 197 21.38 6.21 16.14
C TRP A 197 20.83 7.38 15.33
N GLN A 198 20.19 7.06 14.20
CA GLN A 198 19.55 8.03 13.31
C GLN A 198 18.04 8.07 13.60
N ASN A 199 17.48 9.26 13.76
CA ASN A 199 16.02 9.42 13.88
C ASN A 199 15.35 9.33 12.51
N ILE A 200 14.15 8.74 12.49
CA ILE A 200 13.35 8.50 11.28
C ILE A 200 11.90 8.96 11.46
N GLU A 201 11.28 9.35 10.35
CA GLU A 201 9.83 9.48 10.20
C GLU A 201 9.39 8.84 8.87
N LEU A 202 8.28 8.10 8.89
CA LEU A 202 7.63 7.54 7.70
C LEU A 202 6.11 7.74 7.84
N ASN A 203 5.51 8.47 6.93
CA ASN A 203 4.05 8.55 6.83
C ASN A 203 3.51 7.28 6.15
N LEU A 204 2.73 6.47 6.87
CA LEU A 204 2.22 5.21 6.37
C LEU A 204 1.11 5.38 5.31
N ASP A 205 0.43 6.54 5.24
CA ASP A 205 -0.61 6.78 4.24
C ASP A 205 -0.09 6.86 2.78
N TYR A 206 1.21 6.99 2.55
CA TYR A 206 1.79 6.89 1.20
C TYR A 206 2.07 5.45 0.76
N ASN A 207 2.01 4.50 1.69
CA ASN A 207 2.53 3.14 1.54
C ASN A 207 1.50 2.04 1.82
N VAL A 208 0.57 2.33 2.72
CA VAL A 208 -0.46 1.41 3.17
C VAL A 208 -1.80 1.88 2.60
N GLN A 209 -2.49 0.95 1.95
CA GLN A 209 -3.83 1.13 1.43
C GLN A 209 -4.80 0.19 2.17
N ASN A 210 -6.06 0.60 2.27
CA ASN A 210 -7.16 -0.29 2.63
C ASN A 210 -7.90 -0.68 1.34
N VAL A 211 -7.83 -1.96 0.97
CA VAL A 211 -8.54 -2.52 -0.20
C VAL A 211 -9.51 -3.59 0.29
N GLU A 212 -10.81 -3.32 0.14
CA GLU A 212 -11.91 -4.18 0.60
C GLU A 212 -11.75 -4.69 2.04
N GLY A 213 -11.46 -3.75 2.95
CA GLY A 213 -11.28 -4.06 4.36
C GLY A 213 -9.94 -4.71 4.72
N LYS A 214 -9.00 -4.81 3.77
CA LYS A 214 -7.67 -5.37 4.00
C LYS A 214 -6.60 -4.29 3.89
N LEU A 215 -5.80 -4.15 4.96
CA LEU A 215 -4.54 -3.42 4.88
C LEU A 215 -3.61 -4.16 3.92
N MET A 216 -3.12 -3.47 2.89
CA MET A 216 -2.12 -3.99 1.97
C MET A 216 -0.99 -2.97 1.83
N TRP A 217 0.23 -3.49 1.69
CA TRP A 217 1.37 -2.68 1.27
C TRP A 217 1.29 -2.42 -0.23
N LEU A 218 1.45 -1.17 -0.64
CA LEU A 218 1.64 -0.79 -2.04
C LEU A 218 3.04 -1.25 -2.47
N LEU A 219 3.12 -2.18 -3.43
CA LEU A 219 4.40 -2.70 -3.94
C LEU A 219 5.12 -1.72 -4.91
N ASN A 220 4.59 -0.50 -5.10
CA ASN A 220 5.27 0.62 -5.74
C ASN A 220 4.87 1.94 -5.03
N PRO A 221 5.22 2.12 -3.75
CA PRO A 221 4.80 3.29 -2.99
C PRO A 221 5.71 4.46 -3.35
N HIS A 222 5.09 5.52 -3.86
CA HIS A 222 5.82 6.66 -4.42
C HIS A 222 6.21 7.65 -3.33
N VAL A 223 7.28 7.35 -2.60
CA VAL A 223 7.84 8.25 -1.58
C VAL A 223 9.27 8.64 -1.96
N PRO A 224 9.54 9.91 -2.28
CA PRO A 224 10.91 10.39 -2.34
C PRO A 224 11.50 10.36 -0.92
N TYR A 225 12.54 9.55 -0.73
CA TYR A 225 13.30 9.54 0.52
C TYR A 225 13.98 10.89 0.72
N TYR A 226 13.53 11.65 1.72
CA TYR A 226 14.26 12.80 2.22
C TYR A 226 15.51 12.31 2.97
N VAL A 227 16.61 12.19 2.24
CA VAL A 227 17.95 12.19 2.84
C VAL A 227 18.29 13.64 3.15
N ASP A 228 18.59 13.95 4.41
CA ASP A 228 19.04 15.28 4.80
C ASP A 228 20.38 15.56 4.11
N GLU A 229 20.40 16.50 3.14
CA GLU A 229 21.57 16.72 2.27
C GLU A 229 22.79 17.29 3.03
N ASN A 230 22.63 17.66 4.30
CA ASN A 230 23.68 18.22 5.15
C ASN A 230 24.85 17.26 5.46
N GLU A 231 24.74 15.95 5.23
CA GLU A 231 25.86 14.99 5.45
C GLU A 231 26.76 14.74 4.21
N ARG A 232 26.49 15.34 3.03
CA ARG A 232 27.29 15.11 1.80
C ARG A 232 28.69 15.77 1.77
N GLY A 233 29.23 16.16 2.93
CA GLY A 233 30.52 16.85 3.07
C GLY A 233 31.78 15.96 3.06
N GLY A 234 31.66 14.65 2.82
CA GLY A 234 32.78 13.70 2.84
C GLY A 234 33.20 13.21 1.46
N SER A 235 34.21 13.82 0.84
CA SER A 235 34.84 13.31 -0.39
C SER A 235 35.78 12.13 -0.09
N GLY A 236 35.21 10.99 0.29
CA GLY A 236 35.94 9.73 0.48
C GLY A 236 36.32 9.12 -0.86
N SER A 237 37.63 9.07 -1.16
CA SER A 237 38.16 8.27 -2.27
C SER A 237 38.03 6.79 -1.92
N TYR A 238 37.11 6.07 -2.57
CA TYR A 238 37.03 4.61 -2.48
C TYR A 238 38.05 4.01 -3.45
N ASP A 239 39.22 3.62 -2.93
CA ASP A 239 40.21 2.87 -3.69
C ASP A 239 39.70 1.45 -4.01
N ALA A 240 39.97 1.00 -5.24
CA ALA A 240 39.39 -0.21 -5.79
C ALA A 240 40.12 -1.48 -5.33
N SER A 241 39.81 -1.98 -4.12
CA SER A 241 40.36 -3.24 -3.59
C SER A 241 39.34 -4.29 -3.10
N ASP A 242 38.03 -4.05 -3.21
CA ASP A 242 36.98 -5.01 -2.78
C ASP A 242 36.59 -6.06 -3.85
N ALA A 243 37.60 -6.70 -4.46
CA ALA A 243 37.40 -7.79 -5.41
C ALA A 243 37.32 -9.19 -4.76
N GLN A 244 37.43 -9.31 -3.43
CA GLN A 244 37.57 -10.60 -2.73
C GLN A 244 36.32 -11.11 -1.98
N LEU A 245 35.23 -10.35 -1.91
CA LEU A 245 34.00 -10.78 -1.20
C LEU A 245 32.99 -11.56 -2.07
N VAL A 246 33.27 -11.79 -3.36
CA VAL A 246 32.36 -12.46 -4.30
C VAL A 246 32.51 -13.99 -4.32
N GLU A 247 33.65 -14.55 -3.88
CA GLU A 247 33.90 -16.01 -3.98
C GLU A 247 33.32 -16.85 -2.82
N CYS A 248 32.84 -16.26 -1.73
CA CYS A 248 32.22 -17.03 -0.64
C CYS A 248 30.75 -17.43 -0.92
N ALA A 249 30.04 -16.72 -1.80
CA ALA A 249 28.61 -16.93 -2.04
C ALA A 249 28.31 -18.18 -2.90
N THR A 250 29.18 -18.53 -3.85
CA THR A 250 28.99 -19.65 -4.78
C THR A 250 29.19 -21.03 -4.16
N SER A 251 29.90 -21.13 -3.04
CA SER A 251 30.22 -22.44 -2.42
C SER A 251 29.06 -23.04 -1.60
N ILE A 252 28.12 -22.21 -1.14
CA ILE A 252 26.97 -22.67 -0.32
C ILE A 252 25.89 -23.36 -1.17
N PHE A 253 25.65 -22.90 -2.41
CA PHE A 253 24.63 -23.49 -3.30
C PHE A 253 24.97 -24.90 -3.79
N ALA A 254 26.26 -25.27 -3.86
CA ALA A 254 26.69 -26.61 -4.29
C ALA A 254 26.46 -27.70 -3.22
N ALA A 255 26.27 -27.33 -1.96
CA ALA A 255 26.10 -28.28 -0.85
C ALA A 255 24.65 -28.79 -0.70
N TRP A 256 23.64 -28.04 -1.19
CA TRP A 256 22.23 -28.36 -0.95
C TRP A 256 21.59 -29.29 -2.00
N SER A 257 22.25 -29.53 -3.13
CA SER A 257 21.70 -30.36 -4.23
C SER A 257 21.98 -31.87 -4.12
N ARG A 258 22.47 -32.36 -2.96
CA ARG A 258 22.91 -33.77 -2.79
C ARG A 258 22.18 -34.55 -1.69
N THR A 259 20.99 -34.12 -1.28
CA THR A 259 20.26 -34.77 -0.16
C THR A 259 18.79 -35.05 -0.48
N THR A 260 18.52 -35.65 -1.65
CA THR A 260 17.20 -36.27 -1.95
C THR A 260 17.38 -37.59 -2.70
N CYS A 261 17.37 -38.72 -1.98
CA CYS A 261 17.02 -40.01 -2.58
C CYS A 261 16.59 -41.04 -1.52
N SER A 262 15.71 -41.95 -1.94
CA SER A 262 15.22 -43.16 -1.23
C SER A 262 14.27 -42.96 -0.03
N THR A 263 12.99 -43.24 -0.28
CA THR A 263 12.23 -44.17 0.58
C THR A 263 11.21 -44.90 -0.28
N ASP A 264 11.16 -46.23 -0.18
CA ASP A 264 10.43 -47.09 -1.11
C ASP A 264 8.92 -47.14 -0.85
N TYR A 265 8.11 -47.15 -1.92
CA TYR A 265 6.67 -47.44 -1.84
C TYR A 265 6.40 -48.91 -2.17
N ALA A 266 6.22 -49.72 -1.13
CA ALA A 266 5.81 -51.11 -1.25
C ALA A 266 4.30 -51.23 -1.52
N THR A 267 3.92 -52.20 -2.37
CA THR A 267 2.54 -52.48 -2.77
C THR A 267 1.84 -53.45 -1.81
N SER A 268 0.60 -53.14 -1.40
CA SER A 268 -0.24 -54.11 -0.67
C SER A 268 -1.73 -54.07 -1.06
N LYS A 269 -2.08 -55.01 -1.95
CA LYS A 269 -3.33 -55.76 -2.12
C LYS A 269 -4.66 -55.23 -1.52
N SER A 270 -5.64 -55.16 -2.41
CA SER A 270 -7.09 -55.15 -2.17
C SER A 270 -7.66 -56.44 -1.54
N LYS A 271 -8.56 -56.26 -0.57
CA LYS A 271 -9.72 -57.07 -0.11
C LYS A 271 -10.45 -56.14 0.88
N GLY A 272 -11.76 -56.01 1.01
CA GLY A 272 -12.94 -56.82 0.68
C GLY A 272 -14.02 -56.48 1.74
N GLU A 273 -15.25 -56.99 1.62
CA GLU A 273 -16.32 -56.91 2.65
C GLU A 273 -17.05 -55.56 2.87
N GLU A 274 -17.97 -55.30 1.93
CA GLU A 274 -19.40 -55.10 2.21
C GLU A 274 -19.93 -55.40 3.63
N ARG A 275 -20.71 -54.48 4.21
CA ARG A 275 -21.81 -54.81 5.15
C ARG A 275 -22.82 -53.67 5.36
N ASP A 276 -24.10 -54.03 5.27
CA ASP A 276 -25.26 -53.23 5.69
C ASP A 276 -25.19 -52.73 7.15
N ARG A 277 -25.82 -51.57 7.41
CA ARG A 277 -26.90 -51.48 8.42
C ARG A 277 -27.74 -50.20 8.37
N LYS A 278 -29.07 -50.39 8.38
CA LYS A 278 -30.11 -49.37 8.63
C LYS A 278 -30.21 -49.10 10.14
N HIS A 279 -30.55 -47.87 10.56
CA HIS A 279 -31.85 -47.54 11.21
C HIS A 279 -31.89 -46.18 11.95
N HIS A 280 -33.12 -45.63 12.00
CA HIS A 280 -33.75 -44.67 12.96
C HIS A 280 -33.01 -43.38 13.39
N ARG A 281 -33.61 -42.16 13.37
CA ARG A 281 -34.98 -41.63 13.66
C ARG A 281 -35.20 -41.21 15.12
N GLN A 282 -35.08 -39.89 15.38
CA GLN A 282 -35.81 -39.05 16.36
C GLN A 282 -35.23 -37.62 16.16
N VAL A 283 -35.97 -36.53 15.90
CA VAL A 283 -37.21 -35.96 16.47
C VAL A 283 -37.05 -35.60 17.95
N GLY A 284 -36.92 -34.29 18.21
CA GLY A 284 -36.87 -33.71 19.56
C GLY A 284 -37.23 -32.22 19.53
N HIS A 285 -38.51 -31.90 19.61
CA HIS A 285 -38.97 -30.56 20.00
C HIS A 285 -38.88 -30.41 21.52
N GLY A 286 -38.51 -29.22 22.01
CA GLY A 286 -38.50 -28.84 23.42
C GLY A 286 -38.88 -27.36 23.60
N PRO A 287 -39.47 -26.92 24.73
CA PRO A 287 -40.59 -25.99 24.66
C PRO A 287 -40.36 -24.59 25.26
N HIS A 288 -41.36 -23.73 25.04
CA HIS A 288 -41.55 -22.42 25.68
C HIS A 288 -41.64 -22.50 27.22
N GLY A 289 -41.24 -21.40 27.90
CA GLY A 289 -41.52 -21.14 29.32
C GLY A 289 -41.49 -19.62 29.62
N PRO A 290 -42.58 -19.02 30.17
CA PRO A 290 -42.68 -17.57 30.39
C PRO A 290 -42.79 -17.14 31.87
N TRP A 291 -42.13 -16.04 32.25
CA TRP A 291 -42.37 -15.25 33.49
C TRP A 291 -41.99 -13.78 33.20
N LEU A 292 -42.86 -12.75 33.24
CA LEU A 292 -43.67 -12.15 34.34
C LEU A 292 -42.84 -11.44 35.44
N GLY A 293 -43.04 -10.13 35.57
CA GLY A 293 -42.45 -9.25 36.62
C GLY A 293 -42.33 -7.77 36.19
N THR A 294 -43.42 -7.02 35.98
CA THR A 294 -44.15 -6.17 36.98
C THR A 294 -43.46 -4.87 37.47
N LYS A 295 -44.14 -3.72 37.22
CA LYS A 295 -44.22 -2.49 38.06
C LYS A 295 -42.93 -1.65 38.26
N HIS A 296 -42.94 -0.33 38.49
CA HIS A 296 -43.85 0.80 38.17
C HIS A 296 -43.03 2.13 38.40
N PRO A 297 -43.55 3.35 38.14
CA PRO A 297 -42.70 4.54 37.95
C PRO A 297 -42.42 5.36 39.22
N CYS A 298 -41.46 6.29 39.12
CA CYS A 298 -41.45 7.53 39.90
C CYS A 298 -41.06 8.74 39.01
N ARG A 299 -41.98 9.69 38.88
CA ARG A 299 -41.67 11.13 38.70
C ARG A 299 -41.18 11.67 40.05
N ILE A 300 -40.39 12.75 40.04
CA ILE A 300 -40.61 13.96 40.85
C ILE A 300 -39.68 15.07 40.33
N SER A 301 -40.25 16.29 40.29
CA SER A 301 -39.63 17.63 40.08
C SER A 301 -38.31 17.73 39.30
#